data_AF-A0A2E4H942-F1
#
_entry.id   AF-A0A2E4H942-F1
#
_cell.length_a   1.000
_cell.length_b   1.000
_cell.length_c   1.000
_cell.angle_alpha   90.00
_cell.angle_beta   90.00
_cell.angle_gamma   90.00
#
_symmetry.space_group_name_H-M   'P 1'
#
loop_
_entity.id
_entity.type
_entity.pdbx_description
1 polymer ?
#
loop_
_entity_poly.entity_id
_entity_poly.type
_entity_poly.pdbx_seq_one_letter_code
_entity_poly.pdbx_strand_id
1 'polypeptide(L)'
;MAYRAVIFDLFGTLVKGFNRQDYDPVIARMAETFDIPCQDFWDSGAKTYPARSLGHYDPFEANLTDMCIRAGQEASIAQVELAASYHYEFMTDAITAEAKVIEALEGLKIKSLPLGLFSDCGPDVPLLWMQLPLARLIDESVFTCEEGVKKPAEAIYAPPSMTPGPAS
;
A
#
# COMPACT_ATOMS: atom_id res chain seq x y z
N MET A 1 -11.28 -31.00 -0.91
CA MET A 1 -11.96 -29.73 -0.52
C MET A 1 -11.83 -28.79 -1.70
N ALA A 2 -12.91 -28.17 -2.17
CA ALA A 2 -12.82 -27.15 -3.23
C ALA A 2 -12.76 -25.77 -2.57
N TYR A 3 -11.76 -24.96 -2.93
CA TYR A 3 -11.66 -23.58 -2.46
C TYR A 3 -12.81 -22.75 -3.07
N ARG A 4 -13.36 -21.81 -2.30
CA ARG A 4 -14.48 -20.95 -2.74
C ARG A 4 -14.06 -19.55 -3.16
N ALA A 5 -12.84 -19.15 -2.79
CA ALA A 5 -12.18 -17.91 -3.15
C ALA A 5 -10.68 -18.05 -2.89
N VAL A 6 -9.88 -17.11 -3.41
CA VAL A 6 -8.45 -16.99 -3.11
C VAL A 6 -8.17 -15.55 -2.71
N ILE A 7 -7.54 -15.35 -1.55
CA ILE A 7 -7.11 -14.03 -1.08
C ILE A 7 -5.59 -13.96 -1.19
N PHE A 8 -5.12 -12.94 -1.88
CA PHE A 8 -3.69 -12.68 -2.07
C PHE A 8 -3.22 -11.56 -1.15
N ASP A 9 -1.93 -11.62 -0.82
CA ASP A 9 -1.17 -10.44 -0.42
C ASP A 9 -0.64 -9.69 -1.65
N LEU A 10 -0.16 -8.46 -1.50
CA LEU A 10 0.40 -7.68 -2.62
C LEU A 10 1.91 -7.91 -2.75
N PHE A 11 2.70 -7.29 -1.87
CA PHE A 11 4.15 -7.23 -1.95
C PHE A 11 4.79 -8.59 -1.64
N GLY A 12 5.60 -9.11 -2.56
CA GLY A 12 6.21 -10.43 -2.44
C GLY A 12 5.28 -11.58 -2.83
N THR A 13 4.05 -11.28 -3.26
CA THR A 13 3.07 -12.26 -3.74
C THR A 13 2.63 -11.96 -5.18
N LEU A 14 1.87 -10.88 -5.40
CA LEU A 14 1.41 -10.47 -6.73
C LEU A 14 2.40 -9.53 -7.43
N VAL A 15 3.13 -8.74 -6.65
CA VAL A 15 4.19 -7.85 -7.14
C VAL A 15 5.48 -8.20 -6.43
N LYS A 16 6.62 -7.77 -6.98
CA LYS A 16 7.89 -7.99 -6.28
C LYS A 16 7.86 -7.25 -4.94
N GLY A 17 8.30 -7.93 -3.89
CA GLY A 17 8.71 -7.20 -2.70
C GLY A 17 9.94 -6.39 -3.03
N PHE A 18 10.00 -5.16 -2.55
CA PHE A 18 11.23 -4.38 -2.56
C PHE A 18 11.78 -4.32 -1.13
N ASN A 19 13.09 -4.23 -1.02
CA ASN A 19 13.77 -4.09 0.25
C ASN A 19 14.27 -2.66 0.44
N ARG A 20 14.90 -2.41 1.58
CA ARG A 20 15.45 -1.09 1.91
C ARG A 20 16.43 -0.56 0.85
N GLN A 21 17.32 -1.38 0.32
CA GLN A 21 18.33 -0.95 -0.66
C GLN A 21 17.69 -0.46 -1.96
N ASP A 22 16.54 -1.02 -2.34
CA ASP A 22 15.78 -0.57 -3.51
C ASP A 22 15.18 0.83 -3.28
N TYR A 23 14.80 1.14 -2.04
CA TYR A 23 14.09 2.38 -1.67
C TYR A 23 15.01 3.48 -1.10
N ASP A 24 16.21 3.14 -0.64
CA ASP A 24 17.21 4.07 -0.09
C ASP A 24 17.49 5.28 -1.02
N PRO A 25 17.61 5.13 -2.36
CA PRO A 25 17.81 6.27 -3.26
C PRO A 25 16.63 7.27 -3.25
N VAL A 26 15.40 6.77 -3.08
CA VAL A 26 14.20 7.60 -3.03
C VAL A 26 14.16 8.38 -1.72
N ILE A 27 14.49 7.71 -0.61
CA ILE A 27 14.62 8.35 0.70
C ILE A 27 15.68 9.45 0.67
N ALA A 28 16.84 9.19 0.06
CA ALA A 28 17.90 10.19 -0.05
C ALA A 28 17.44 11.45 -0.81
N ARG A 29 16.72 11.28 -1.92
CA ARG A 29 16.16 12.40 -2.71
C ARG A 29 15.11 13.20 -1.94
N MET A 30 14.21 12.52 -1.23
CA MET A 30 13.21 13.19 -0.41
C MET A 30 13.88 13.95 0.74
N ALA A 31 14.84 13.35 1.43
CA ALA A 31 15.57 13.99 2.52
C ALA A 31 16.33 15.24 2.05
N GLU A 32 17.02 15.15 0.91
CA GLU A 32 17.69 16.29 0.27
C GLU A 32 16.72 17.44 -0.06
N THR A 33 15.52 17.12 -0.54
CA THR A 33 14.47 18.12 -0.86
C THR A 33 14.07 18.96 0.36
N PHE A 34 14.12 18.36 1.54
CA PHE A 34 13.78 19.02 2.81
C PHE A 34 14.99 19.57 3.57
N ASP A 35 16.21 19.39 3.06
CA ASP A 35 17.46 19.70 3.76
C ASP A 35 17.56 18.96 5.13
N ILE A 36 17.06 17.73 5.18
CA ILE A 36 17.09 16.86 6.37
C ILE A 36 18.17 15.80 6.16
N PRO A 37 19.01 15.49 7.18
CA PRO A 37 19.92 14.35 7.09
C PRO A 37 19.18 13.06 6.75
N CYS A 38 19.65 12.32 5.75
CA CYS A 38 18.98 11.12 5.22
C CYS A 38 18.59 10.10 6.32
N GLN A 39 19.47 9.90 7.32
CA GLN A 39 19.18 9.00 8.43
C GLN A 39 18.06 9.53 9.34
N ASP A 40 18.01 10.83 9.62
CA ASP A 40 16.96 11.43 10.44
C ASP A 40 15.59 11.35 9.74
N PHE A 41 15.57 11.58 8.42
CA PHE A 41 14.38 11.42 7.60
C PHE A 41 13.90 9.96 7.58
N TRP A 42 14.82 9.00 7.41
CA TRP A 42 14.52 7.58 7.50
C TRP A 42 13.91 7.20 8.86
N ASP A 43 14.53 7.66 9.95
CA ASP A 43 14.06 7.38 11.32
C ASP A 43 12.68 7.98 11.57
N SER A 44 12.41 9.18 11.01
CA SER A 44 11.10 9.80 11.03
C SER A 44 10.05 8.97 10.27
N GLY A 45 10.42 8.44 9.10
CA GLY A 45 9.59 7.53 8.32
C GLY A 45 9.26 6.25 9.08
N ALA A 46 10.26 5.63 9.75
CA ALA A 46 10.05 4.45 10.57
C ALA A 46 9.08 4.71 11.74
N LYS A 47 9.15 5.88 12.38
CA LYS A 47 8.26 6.29 13.48
C LYS A 47 6.82 6.53 13.01
N THR A 48 6.63 7.02 11.80
CA THR A 48 5.30 7.36 11.25
C THR A 48 4.65 6.21 10.48
N TYR A 49 5.42 5.20 10.07
CA TYR A 49 4.92 4.06 9.30
C TYR A 49 3.72 3.33 9.93
N PRO A 50 3.66 3.04 11.25
CA PRO A 50 2.49 2.41 11.83
C PRO A 50 1.20 3.20 11.62
N ALA A 51 1.25 4.52 11.83
CA ALA A 51 0.12 5.42 11.61
C ALA A 51 -0.24 5.51 10.11
N ARG A 52 0.77 5.53 9.22
CA ARG A 52 0.57 5.49 7.77
C ARG A 52 -0.14 4.23 7.30
N SER A 53 0.28 3.08 7.81
CA SER A 53 -0.33 1.79 7.45
C SER A 53 -1.76 1.63 7.96
N LEU A 54 -2.21 2.50 8.87
CA LEU A 54 -3.54 2.46 9.50
C LEU A 54 -4.43 3.64 9.09
N GLY A 55 -4.04 4.41 8.07
CA GLY A 55 -4.93 5.43 7.49
C GLY A 55 -4.92 6.78 8.21
N HIS A 56 -3.94 7.03 9.08
CA HIS A 56 -3.86 8.31 9.78
C HIS A 56 -3.34 9.47 8.89
N TYR A 57 -2.90 9.15 7.68
CA TYR A 57 -2.51 10.13 6.68
C TYR A 57 -3.28 9.85 5.39
N ASP A 58 -4.00 10.86 4.92
CA ASP A 58 -4.60 10.91 3.60
C ASP A 58 -4.52 12.37 3.13
N PRO A 59 -3.69 12.69 2.13
CA PRO A 59 -2.88 11.81 1.28
C PRO A 59 -1.47 11.50 1.86
N PHE A 60 -0.59 10.82 1.09
CA PHE A 60 0.78 10.49 1.50
C PHE A 60 1.62 11.73 1.88
N GLU A 61 1.35 12.87 1.24
CA GLU A 61 1.96 14.17 1.49
C GLU A 61 1.78 14.62 2.96
N ALA A 62 0.67 14.26 3.59
CA ALA A 62 0.45 14.53 5.02
C ALA A 62 1.45 13.75 5.90
N ASN A 63 1.83 12.53 5.48
CA ASN A 63 2.88 11.77 6.16
C ASN A 63 4.24 12.45 6.00
N LEU A 64 4.60 12.92 4.80
CA LEU A 64 5.85 13.65 4.56
C LEU A 64 5.95 14.92 5.40
N THR A 65 4.84 15.65 5.53
CA THR A 65 4.78 16.87 6.36
C THR A 65 5.03 16.54 7.83
N ASP A 66 4.38 15.50 8.39
CA ASP A 66 4.63 15.05 9.77
C ASP A 66 6.07 14.55 9.95
N MET A 67 6.61 13.86 8.94
CA MET A 67 8.01 13.41 8.98
C MET A 67 8.99 14.58 9.09
N CYS A 68 8.76 15.68 8.36
CA CYS A 68 9.58 16.90 8.43
C CYS A 68 9.47 17.57 9.81
N ILE A 69 8.25 17.75 10.31
CA ILE A 69 8.00 18.34 11.64
C ILE A 69 8.74 17.57 12.73
N ARG A 70 8.71 16.23 12.68
CA ARG A 70 9.42 15.36 13.65
C ARG A 70 10.93 15.42 13.53
N ALA A 71 11.45 15.76 12.35
CA ALA A 71 12.87 16.04 12.13
C ALA A 71 13.25 17.48 12.52
N GLY A 72 12.31 18.29 13.01
CA GLY A 72 12.55 19.68 13.41
C GLY A 72 12.60 20.67 12.25
N GLN A 73 12.07 20.29 11.08
CA GLN A 73 12.11 21.08 9.86
C GLN A 73 10.69 21.41 9.37
N GLU A 74 10.47 22.63 8.89
CA GLU A 74 9.26 22.99 8.16
C GLU A 74 9.48 22.77 6.66
N ALA A 75 8.47 22.21 5.99
CA ALA A 75 8.48 21.97 4.56
C ALA A 75 7.42 22.83 3.86
N SER A 76 7.80 23.47 2.76
CA SER A 76 6.84 24.15 1.89
C SER A 76 6.01 23.12 1.11
N ILE A 77 4.83 23.55 0.65
CA ILE A 77 3.94 22.71 -0.19
C ILE A 77 4.69 22.17 -1.42
N ALA A 78 5.45 23.03 -2.11
CA ALA A 78 6.21 22.63 -3.29
C ALA A 78 7.29 21.58 -3.01
N GLN A 79 7.94 21.64 -1.84
CA GLN A 79 8.91 20.60 -1.44
C GLN A 79 8.20 19.28 -1.16
N VAL A 80 7.04 19.31 -0.50
CA VAL A 80 6.26 18.11 -0.20
C VAL A 80 5.76 17.45 -1.48
N GLU A 81 5.21 18.22 -2.41
CA GLU A 81 4.77 17.73 -3.73
C GLU A 81 5.92 17.11 -4.52
N LEU A 82 7.08 17.79 -4.55
CA LEU A 82 8.27 17.27 -5.22
C LEU A 82 8.76 15.95 -4.60
N ALA A 83 8.87 15.89 -3.28
CA ALA A 83 9.29 14.69 -2.57
C ALA A 83 8.29 13.53 -2.78
N ALA A 84 6.99 13.81 -2.71
CA ALA A 84 5.95 12.82 -2.97
C ALA A 84 6.04 12.25 -4.39
N SER A 85 6.38 13.08 -5.38
CA SER A 85 6.55 12.62 -6.76
C SER A 85 7.62 11.52 -6.90
N TYR A 86 8.73 11.61 -6.15
CA TYR A 86 9.77 10.56 -6.16
C TYR A 86 9.26 9.25 -5.56
N HIS A 87 8.43 9.34 -4.51
CA HIS A 87 7.79 8.17 -3.92
C HIS A 87 6.80 7.53 -4.89
N TYR A 88 5.92 8.31 -5.51
CA TYR A 88 4.94 7.79 -6.47
C TYR A 88 5.59 7.21 -7.72
N GLU A 89 6.66 7.81 -8.24
CA GLU A 89 7.45 7.26 -9.35
C GLU A 89 7.95 5.85 -9.00
N PHE A 90 8.63 5.71 -7.86
CA PHE A 90 9.10 4.40 -7.39
C PHE A 90 7.95 3.42 -7.16
N MET A 91 6.88 3.85 -6.50
CA MET A 91 5.77 2.96 -6.14
C MET A 91 5.03 2.47 -7.37
N THR A 92 4.87 3.29 -8.41
CA THR A 92 4.25 2.90 -9.68
C THR A 92 4.96 1.69 -10.30
N ASP A 93 6.29 1.71 -10.31
CA ASP A 93 7.08 0.57 -10.79
C ASP A 93 7.02 -0.61 -9.82
N ALA A 94 7.12 -0.35 -8.51
CA ALA A 94 7.16 -1.39 -7.48
C ALA A 94 5.88 -2.24 -7.40
N ILE A 95 4.71 -1.64 -7.68
CA ILE A 95 3.42 -2.33 -7.66
C ILE A 95 2.98 -2.83 -9.04
N THR A 96 3.86 -2.77 -10.05
CA THR A 96 3.57 -3.35 -11.35
C THR A 96 3.86 -4.86 -11.34
N ALA A 97 2.83 -5.66 -11.61
CA ALA A 97 2.92 -7.11 -11.65
C ALA A 97 3.64 -7.60 -12.93
N GLU A 98 4.42 -8.68 -12.80
CA GLU A 98 4.99 -9.37 -13.97
C GLU A 98 3.89 -10.06 -14.80
N ALA A 99 4.09 -10.18 -16.12
CA ALA A 99 3.13 -10.81 -17.04
C ALA A 99 2.68 -12.21 -16.58
N LYS A 100 3.60 -13.02 -16.06
CA LYS A 100 3.28 -14.38 -15.55
C LYS A 100 2.29 -14.38 -14.38
N VAL A 101 2.26 -13.31 -13.57
CA VAL A 101 1.30 -13.17 -12.46
C VAL A 101 -0.08 -12.85 -13.03
N ILE A 102 -0.15 -11.94 -14.00
CA ILE A 102 -1.38 -11.59 -14.72
C ILE A 102 -1.99 -12.85 -15.36
N GLU A 103 -1.20 -13.62 -16.11
CA GLU A 103 -1.63 -14.87 -16.74
C GLU A 103 -2.15 -15.90 -15.71
N ALA A 104 -1.50 -16.02 -14.56
CA ALA A 104 -1.93 -16.93 -13.50
C ALA A 104 -3.29 -16.52 -12.91
N LEU A 105 -3.51 -15.23 -12.68
CA LEU A 105 -4.78 -14.71 -12.16
C LEU A 105 -5.91 -14.88 -13.18
N GLU A 106 -5.66 -14.60 -14.47
CA GLU A 106 -6.61 -14.88 -15.56
C GLU A 106 -7.00 -16.36 -15.59
N GLY A 107 -6.04 -17.27 -15.41
CA GLY A 107 -6.29 -18.70 -15.29
C GLY A 107 -7.19 -19.09 -14.11
N LEU A 108 -7.13 -18.35 -13.00
CA LEU A 108 -8.05 -18.53 -11.87
C LEU A 108 -9.44 -17.97 -12.15
N LYS A 109 -9.54 -16.84 -12.87
CA LYS A 109 -10.82 -16.26 -13.30
C LYS A 109 -11.58 -17.20 -14.24
N ILE A 110 -10.88 -17.88 -15.15
CA ILE A 110 -11.48 -18.91 -16.03
C ILE A 110 -12.14 -20.04 -15.22
N LYS A 111 -11.60 -20.35 -14.03
CA LYS A 111 -12.17 -21.34 -13.10
C LYS A 111 -13.30 -20.79 -12.24
N SER A 112 -13.74 -19.55 -12.50
CA SER A 112 -14.81 -18.85 -11.77
C SER A 112 -14.55 -18.76 -10.26
N LEU A 113 -13.28 -18.67 -9.85
CA LEU A 113 -12.92 -18.39 -8.47
C LEU A 113 -12.90 -16.88 -8.23
N PRO A 114 -13.64 -16.37 -7.21
CA PRO A 114 -13.47 -15.01 -6.72
C PRO A 114 -12.07 -14.78 -6.19
N LEU A 115 -11.45 -13.66 -6.58
CA LEU A 115 -10.09 -13.29 -6.21
C LEU A 115 -10.12 -12.02 -5.34
N GLY A 116 -9.63 -12.13 -4.11
CA GLY A 116 -9.47 -11.00 -3.20
C GLY A 116 -8.02 -10.56 -3.08
N LEU A 117 -7.80 -9.29 -2.79
CA LEU A 117 -6.53 -8.77 -2.29
C LEU A 117 -6.74 -8.25 -0.88
N PHE A 118 -5.78 -8.53 0.00
CA PHE A 118 -5.66 -7.81 1.25
C PHE A 118 -4.21 -7.40 1.43
N SER A 119 -3.90 -6.12 1.67
CA SER A 119 -2.52 -5.63 1.72
C SER A 119 -2.30 -4.61 2.84
N ASP A 120 -1.22 -4.82 3.60
CA ASP A 120 -0.67 -3.85 4.55
C ASP A 120 0.08 -2.76 3.78
N CYS A 121 -0.52 -1.58 3.61
CA CYS A 121 0.05 -0.50 2.81
C CYS A 121 -0.34 0.89 3.31
N GLY A 122 0.33 1.93 2.78
CA GLY A 122 -0.03 3.33 2.97
C GLY A 122 -1.03 3.83 1.92
N PRO A 123 -1.46 5.10 2.02
CA PRO A 123 -2.45 5.70 1.11
C PRO A 123 -1.95 5.84 -0.34
N ASP A 124 -0.64 5.75 -0.55
CA ASP A 124 0.00 5.73 -1.86
C ASP A 124 -0.43 4.54 -2.74
N VAL A 125 -0.63 3.37 -2.13
CA VAL A 125 -1.00 2.16 -2.87
C VAL A 125 -2.43 2.22 -3.40
N PRO A 126 -3.49 2.50 -2.60
CA PRO A 126 -4.84 2.63 -3.12
C PRO A 126 -4.97 3.71 -4.21
N LEU A 127 -4.26 4.84 -4.06
CA LEU A 127 -4.26 5.92 -5.05
C LEU A 127 -3.76 5.44 -6.41
N LEU A 128 -2.70 4.63 -6.44
CA LEU A 128 -2.13 4.09 -7.68
C LEU A 128 -2.89 2.84 -8.17
N TRP A 129 -3.49 2.07 -7.27
CA TRP A 129 -4.09 0.77 -7.54
C TRP A 129 -5.08 0.78 -8.71
N MET A 130 -5.98 1.76 -8.75
CA MET A 130 -7.04 1.85 -9.75
C MET A 130 -6.54 1.95 -11.19
N GLN A 131 -5.27 2.32 -11.38
CA GLN A 131 -4.65 2.48 -12.70
C GLN A 131 -3.96 1.19 -13.19
N LEU A 132 -3.81 0.19 -12.32
CA LEU A 132 -3.05 -1.02 -12.61
C LEU A 132 -3.89 -2.08 -13.35
N PRO A 133 -3.30 -2.83 -14.30
CA PRO A 133 -3.96 -4.00 -14.88
C PRO A 133 -4.39 -5.03 -13.84
N LEU A 134 -3.58 -5.19 -12.78
CA LEU A 134 -3.83 -6.12 -11.68
C LEU A 134 -5.17 -5.86 -10.98
N ALA A 135 -5.53 -4.58 -10.79
CA ALA A 135 -6.78 -4.20 -10.12
C ALA A 135 -8.03 -4.71 -10.84
N ARG A 136 -7.96 -4.92 -12.15
CA ARG A 136 -9.10 -5.42 -12.96
C ARG A 136 -9.34 -6.92 -12.80
N LEU A 137 -8.35 -7.65 -12.27
CA LEU A 137 -8.41 -9.10 -12.08
C LEU A 137 -8.82 -9.48 -10.65
N ILE A 138 -8.69 -8.56 -9.71
CA ILE A 138 -9.10 -8.70 -8.32
C ILE A 138 -10.57 -8.25 -8.20
N ASP A 139 -11.41 -9.11 -7.64
CA ASP A 139 -12.84 -8.83 -7.43
C ASP A 139 -13.08 -7.88 -6.25
N GLU A 140 -12.26 -7.99 -5.20
CA GLU A 140 -12.34 -7.16 -4.00
C GLU A 140 -10.93 -6.88 -3.46
N SER A 141 -10.59 -5.61 -3.18
CA SER A 141 -9.32 -5.22 -2.58
C SER A 141 -9.53 -4.53 -1.24
N VAL A 142 -8.83 -4.99 -0.21
CA VAL A 142 -8.83 -4.40 1.12
C VAL A 142 -7.43 -3.87 1.42
N PHE A 143 -7.36 -2.61 1.85
CA PHE A 143 -6.10 -1.95 2.21
C PHE A 143 -6.14 -1.52 3.68
N THR A 144 -5.07 -1.79 4.42
CA THR A 144 -5.06 -1.48 5.87
C THR A 144 -5.17 0.00 6.18
N CYS A 145 -4.71 0.86 5.27
CA CYS A 145 -4.83 2.31 5.39
C CYS A 145 -6.25 2.81 5.17
N GLU A 146 -7.13 2.05 4.51
CA GLU A 146 -8.54 2.45 4.35
C GLU A 146 -9.39 1.90 5.50
N GLU A 147 -9.09 0.67 5.96
CA GLU A 147 -9.88 0.00 7.00
C GLU A 147 -9.39 0.25 8.44
N GLY A 148 -8.16 0.73 8.63
CA GLY A 148 -7.56 0.91 9.95
C GLY A 148 -7.29 -0.39 10.70
N VAL A 149 -7.21 -1.52 9.99
CA VAL A 149 -6.94 -2.86 10.56
C VAL A 149 -5.70 -3.45 9.90
N LYS A 150 -4.77 -4.00 10.68
CA LYS A 150 -3.50 -4.59 10.19
C LYS A 150 -3.49 -6.12 10.26
N LYS A 151 -2.78 -6.80 9.34
CA LYS A 151 -2.47 -8.23 9.50
C LYS A 151 -1.62 -8.51 10.76
N PRO A 152 -1.80 -9.65 11.44
CA PRO A 152 -2.87 -10.63 11.29
C PRO A 152 -4.02 -10.34 12.28
N ALA A 153 -4.92 -9.38 12.01
CA ALA A 153 -6.14 -9.30 12.80
C ALA A 153 -7.13 -10.38 12.35
N GLU A 154 -7.52 -11.25 13.29
CA GLU A 154 -8.43 -12.38 13.04
C GLU A 154 -9.77 -11.95 12.40
N ALA A 155 -10.24 -10.74 12.74
CA ALA A 155 -11.45 -10.15 12.20
C ALA A 155 -11.47 -10.05 10.67
N ILE A 156 -10.31 -10.01 10.01
CA ILE A 156 -10.18 -9.84 8.57
C ILE A 156 -10.39 -11.15 7.80
N TYR A 157 -10.05 -12.28 8.43
CA TYR A 157 -10.26 -13.61 7.85
C TYR A 157 -11.56 -14.26 8.31
N ALA A 158 -12.29 -13.59 9.21
CA ALA A 158 -13.60 -14.02 9.62
C ALA A 158 -14.56 -13.92 8.41
N PRO A 159 -15.39 -14.94 8.16
CA PRO A 159 -16.45 -14.80 7.16
C PRO A 159 -17.33 -13.59 7.55
N PRO A 160 -17.84 -12.82 6.56
CA PRO A 160 -18.79 -11.76 6.87
C PRO A 160 -19.90 -12.34 7.75
N SER A 161 -20.13 -11.72 8.90
CA SER A 161 -21.18 -12.16 9.82
C SER A 161 -22.48 -12.21 9.03
N MET A 162 -23.02 -13.41 8.83
CA MET A 162 -24.35 -13.58 8.27
C MET A 162 -25.33 -12.96 9.26
N THR A 163 -25.65 -11.69 9.08
CA THR A 163 -26.86 -11.13 9.66
C THR A 163 -28.01 -11.95 9.10
N PRO A 164 -28.81 -12.64 9.94
CA PRO A 164 -30.02 -13.27 9.46
C PRO A 164 -30.86 -12.15 8.83
N GLY A 165 -31.17 -12.28 7.54
CA GLY A 165 -32.12 -11.39 6.89
C GLY A 165 -33.44 -11.38 7.69
N PRO A 166 -34.20 -10.29 7.66
CA PRO A 166 -35.42 -10.18 8.44
C PRO A 166 -36.34 -11.35 8.11
N ALA A 167 -36.73 -12.09 9.16
CA ALA A 167 -37.71 -13.16 9.04
C ALA A 167 -38.98 -12.60 8.40
N SER A 168 -39.30 -13.10 7.21
CA SER A 168 -40.58 -12.88 6.53
C SER A 168 -41.61 -13.89 7.01
#